data_AF-A0A7G8IU47-F1
#
_entry.id   AF-A0A7G8IU47-F1
#
_cell.length_a   1.000
_cell.length_b   1.000
_cell.length_c   1.000
_cell.angle_alpha   90.00
_cell.angle_beta   90.00
_cell.angle_gamma   90.00
#
_symmetry.space_group_name_H-M   'P 1'
#
loop_
_entity.id
_entity.type
_entity.pdbx_description
1 polymer ?
#
loop_
_entity_poly.entity_id
_entity_poly.type
_entity_poly.pdbx_seq_one_letter_code
_entity_poly.pdbx_strand_id
1 'polypeptide(L)'
;MHSEELTRFIHEVIRSHELATGLKPLSSHQEIITYGQNQGFDFSEAQWNACYEREFSNLSVSIQQKVLSADPEHWSWAFRQLTAWRAMLMEGADS
;
A
#
# COMPACT_ATOMS: atom_id res chain seq x y z
N MET A 1 -13.79 -5.28 12.98
CA MET A 1 -12.54 -5.90 13.45
C MET A 1 -11.45 -5.54 12.45
N HIS A 2 -10.35 -4.94 12.89
CA HIS A 2 -9.15 -4.85 12.05
C HIS A 2 -8.63 -6.27 11.83
N SER A 3 -8.32 -6.64 10.59
CA SER A 3 -7.72 -7.93 10.30
C SER A 3 -6.29 -7.94 10.80
N GLU A 4 -5.97 -8.79 11.78
CA GLU A 4 -4.62 -8.94 12.34
C GLU A 4 -3.60 -9.28 11.23
N GLU A 5 -4.02 -10.05 10.23
CA GLU A 5 -3.20 -10.42 9.07
C GLU A 5 -2.95 -9.27 8.10
N LEU A 6 -3.94 -8.40 7.86
CA LEU A 6 -3.72 -7.18 7.07
C LEU A 6 -2.72 -6.26 7.78
N THR A 7 -2.86 -6.07 9.09
CA THR A 7 -1.91 -5.29 9.88
C THR A 7 -0.52 -5.93 9.82
N ARG A 8 -0.41 -7.26 9.97
CA ARG A 8 0.86 -8.00 9.84
C ARG A 8 1.50 -7.77 8.48
N PHE A 9 0.73 -7.89 7.39
CA PHE A 9 1.21 -7.65 6.03
C PHE A 9 1.78 -6.24 5.86
N ILE A 10 1.03 -5.21 6.30
CA ILE A 10 1.45 -3.81 6.21
C ILE A 10 2.78 -3.59 6.93
N HIS A 11 2.96 -4.15 8.13
CA HIS A 11 4.19 -4.03 8.90
C HIS A 11 5.34 -4.85 8.31
N GLU A 12 5.07 -6.04 7.78
CA GLU A 12 6.11 -6.91 7.23
C GLU A 12 6.66 -6.36 5.91
N VAL A 13 5.85 -5.68 5.09
CA VAL A 13 6.32 -4.92 3.93
C VAL A 13 7.39 -3.88 4.30
N ILE A 14 7.27 -3.25 5.46
CA ILE A 14 8.25 -2.25 5.94
C ILE A 14 9.54 -2.92 6.41
N ARG A 15 9.43 -4.12 7.00
CA ARG A 15 10.56 -4.86 7.59
C ARG A 15 11.32 -5.71 6.57
N SER A 16 10.62 -6.25 5.57
CA SER A 16 11.16 -7.18 4.58
C SER A 16 11.40 -6.48 3.26
N HIS A 17 12.68 -6.38 2.87
CA HIS A 17 13.08 -5.83 1.58
C HIS A 17 12.54 -6.65 0.40
N GLU A 18 12.39 -7.96 0.58
CA GLU A 18 11.81 -8.86 -0.42
C GLU A 18 10.34 -8.51 -0.67
N LEU A 19 9.54 -8.35 0.40
CA LEU A 19 8.14 -7.96 0.28
C LEU A 19 7.98 -6.58 -0.35
N ALA A 20 8.77 -5.60 0.11
CA ALA A 20 8.78 -4.28 -0.49
C ALA A 20 9.13 -4.33 -1.98
N THR A 21 10.14 -5.10 -2.37
CA THR A 21 10.54 -5.22 -3.78
C THR A 21 9.46 -5.88 -4.62
N GLY A 22 8.73 -6.85 -4.07
CA GLY A 22 7.59 -7.49 -4.74
C GLY A 22 6.39 -6.56 -4.98
N LEU A 23 6.28 -5.44 -4.24
CA LEU A 23 5.23 -4.43 -4.47
C LEU A 23 5.51 -3.50 -5.65
N LYS A 24 6.78 -3.29 -6.02
CA LYS A 24 7.18 -2.33 -7.06
C LYS A 24 6.48 -2.51 -8.41
N PRO A 25 6.30 -3.73 -8.95
CA PRO A 25 5.64 -3.91 -10.24
C PRO A 25 4.11 -3.88 -10.17
N LEU A 26 3.52 -3.76 -8.97
CA LEU A 26 2.07 -3.83 -8.81
C LEU A 26 1.43 -2.48 -9.12
N SER A 27 0.37 -2.51 -9.91
CA SER A 27 -0.29 -1.33 -10.50
C SER A 27 -1.77 -1.19 -10.10
N SER A 28 -2.28 -2.14 -9.30
CA SER A 28 -3.66 -2.13 -8.83
C SER A 28 -3.78 -2.64 -7.39
N HIS A 29 -4.86 -2.22 -6.70
CA HIS A 29 -5.16 -2.72 -5.36
C HIS A 29 -5.39 -4.24 -5.37
N GLN A 30 -6.02 -4.76 -6.43
CA GLN A 30 -6.23 -6.20 -6.59
C GLN A 30 -4.91 -6.96 -6.66
N GLU A 31 -3.91 -6.44 -7.37
CA GLU A 31 -2.57 -7.04 -7.41
C GLU A 31 -1.89 -7.02 -6.05
N ILE A 32 -2.02 -5.94 -5.27
CA ILE A 32 -1.49 -5.86 -3.90
C ILE A 32 -2.15 -6.92 -2.99
N ILE A 33 -3.48 -7.06 -3.08
CA ILE A 33 -4.24 -8.04 -2.31
C ILE A 33 -3.80 -9.45 -2.67
N THR A 34 -3.80 -9.79 -3.96
CA THR A 34 -3.38 -11.12 -4.45
C THR A 34 -1.93 -11.40 -4.10
N TYR A 35 -1.05 -10.41 -4.16
CA TYR A 35 0.33 -10.54 -3.71
C TYR A 35 0.41 -10.91 -2.23
N GLY A 36 -0.25 -10.15 -1.35
CA GLY A 36 -0.28 -10.45 0.09
C GLY A 36 -0.82 -11.86 0.39
N GLN A 37 -1.90 -12.26 -0.28
CA GLN A 37 -2.47 -13.60 -0.14
C GLN A 37 -1.49 -14.70 -0.59
N ASN A 38 -0.78 -14.49 -1.69
CA ASN A 38 0.24 -15.43 -2.19
C ASN A 38 1.47 -15.52 -1.25
N GLN A 39 1.74 -14.49 -0.46
CA GLN A 39 2.77 -14.50 0.59
C GLN A 39 2.29 -15.12 1.91
N GLY A 40 1.04 -15.60 1.97
CA GLY A 40 0.48 -16.29 3.13
C GLY A 40 -0.21 -15.38 4.15
N PHE A 41 -0.55 -14.14 3.79
CA PHE A 41 -1.36 -13.25 4.63
C PHE A 41 -2.85 -13.41 4.31
N ASP A 42 -3.65 -13.80 5.30
CA ASP A 42 -5.08 -14.06 5.12
C ASP A 42 -5.91 -12.80 5.40
N PHE A 43 -6.08 -11.97 4.37
CA PHE A 43 -7.00 -10.84 4.39
C PHE A 43 -7.83 -10.74 3.11
N SER A 44 -9.03 -10.19 3.23
CA SER A 44 -9.96 -10.00 2.11
C SER A 44 -9.83 -8.62 1.46
N GLU A 45 -10.31 -8.52 0.22
CA GLU A 45 -10.45 -7.24 -0.47
C GLU A 45 -11.26 -6.21 0.34
N ALA A 46 -12.33 -6.64 1.00
CA ALA A 46 -13.14 -5.77 1.85
C ALA A 46 -12.35 -5.20 3.05
N GLN A 47 -11.46 -6.02 3.64
CA GLN A 47 -10.58 -5.56 4.73
C GLN A 47 -9.55 -4.56 4.22
N TRP A 48 -8.97 -4.83 3.04
CA TRP A 48 -8.05 -3.92 2.37
C TRP A 48 -8.72 -2.57 2.05
N ASN A 49 -9.86 -2.58 1.35
CA ASN A 49 -10.59 -1.39 0.94
C ASN A 49 -11.00 -0.54 2.15
N ALA A 50 -11.57 -1.15 3.19
CA ALA A 50 -11.91 -0.43 4.41
C ALA A 50 -10.69 0.21 5.11
N CYS A 51 -9.52 -0.44 5.06
CA CYS A 51 -8.29 0.12 5.61
C CYS A 51 -7.79 1.29 4.76
N TYR A 52 -7.73 1.10 3.44
CA TYR A 52 -7.29 2.12 2.49
C TYR A 52 -8.18 3.36 2.58
N GLU A 53 -9.51 3.21 2.50
CA GLU A 53 -10.47 4.31 2.55
C GLU A 53 -10.32 5.13 3.83
N ARG A 54 -10.22 4.46 4.98
CA ARG A 54 -10.03 5.11 6.27
C ARG A 54 -8.72 5.87 6.34
N GLU A 55 -7.62 5.28 5.87
CA GLU A 55 -6.34 5.97 5.87
C GLU A 55 -6.35 7.16 4.90
N PHE A 56 -6.88 6.95 3.70
CA PHE A 56 -6.99 7.97 2.67
C PHE A 56 -7.84 9.16 3.12
N SER A 57 -8.99 8.91 3.76
CA SER A 57 -9.86 9.97 4.28
C SER A 57 -9.20 10.82 5.37
N ASN A 58 -8.21 10.27 6.08
CA ASN A 58 -7.48 10.97 7.13
C ASN A 58 -6.30 11.80 6.59
N LEU A 59 -5.98 11.70 5.29
CA LEU A 59 -4.93 12.50 4.67
C LEU A 59 -5.40 13.93 4.39
N SER A 60 -4.44 14.86 4.33
CA SER A 60 -4.73 16.19 3.79
C SER A 60 -5.10 16.11 2.31
N VAL A 61 -5.89 17.08 1.83
CA VAL A 61 -6.29 17.17 0.42
C VAL A 61 -5.09 17.13 -0.53
N SER A 62 -3.99 17.80 -0.16
CA SER A 62 -2.77 17.81 -0.98
C SER A 62 -2.13 16.42 -1.11
N ILE A 63 -2.16 15.60 -0.06
CA ILE A 63 -1.62 14.23 -0.11
C ILE A 63 -2.60 13.32 -0.87
N GLN A 64 -3.91 13.47 -0.65
CA GLN A 64 -4.93 12.73 -1.41
C GLN A 64 -4.75 12.93 -2.91
N GLN A 65 -4.54 14.17 -3.35
CA GLN A 65 -4.25 14.48 -4.76
C GLN A 65 -3.00 13.76 -5.26
N LYS A 66 -1.90 13.75 -4.50
CA LYS A 66 -0.67 13.02 -4.88
C LYS A 66 -0.86 11.51 -4.99
N VAL A 67 -1.73 10.92 -4.17
CA VAL A 67 -2.05 9.49 -4.24
C VAL A 67 -2.90 9.20 -5.49
N LEU A 68 -3.90 10.04 -5.76
CA LEU A 68 -4.80 9.87 -6.91
C LEU A 68 -4.12 10.17 -8.26
N SER A 69 -3.14 11.08 -8.28
CA SER A 69 -2.41 11.48 -9.49
C SER A 69 -1.18 10.63 -9.77
N ALA A 70 -0.86 9.66 -8.90
CA ALA A 70 0.31 8.82 -9.07
C ALA A 70 0.12 7.88 -10.27
N ASP A 71 1.12 7.80 -11.12
CA ASP A 71 1.14 6.86 -12.24
C ASP A 71 1.16 5.41 -11.73
N PRO A 72 0.13 4.58 -12.04
CA PRO A 72 0.10 3.17 -11.67
C PRO A 72 1.27 2.34 -12.19
N GLU A 73 1.93 2.76 -13.27
CA GLU A 73 3.09 2.06 -13.83
C GLU A 73 4.40 2.43 -13.11
N HIS A 74 4.40 3.51 -12.32
CA HIS A 74 5.59 3.93 -11.59
C HIS A 74 5.77 3.07 -10.32
N TRP A 75 7.00 2.60 -10.07
CA TRP A 75 7.31 1.67 -8.97
C TRP A 75 6.89 2.16 -7.57
N SER A 76 6.76 3.49 -7.39
CA SER A 76 6.36 4.09 -6.12
C SER A 76 4.85 4.03 -5.88
N TRP A 77 4.04 3.69 -6.89
CA TRP A 77 2.58 3.69 -6.81
C TRP A 77 2.05 2.83 -5.67
N ALA A 78 2.51 1.57 -5.56
CA ALA A 78 2.05 0.68 -4.49
C ALA A 78 2.36 1.25 -3.10
N PHE A 79 3.53 1.87 -2.92
CA PHE A 79 3.93 2.49 -1.66
C PHE A 79 3.12 3.74 -1.32
N ARG A 80 2.47 4.36 -2.31
CA ARG A 80 1.61 5.53 -2.10
C ARG A 80 0.25 5.19 -1.52
N GLN A 81 -0.16 3.92 -1.49
CA GLN A 81 -1.51 3.54 -1.09
C GLN A 81 -1.75 3.68 0.43
N LEU A 82 -0.77 3.32 1.27
CA LEU A 82 -0.91 3.35 2.73
C LEU A 82 0.09 4.30 3.40
N THR A 83 -0.28 4.85 4.54
CA THR A 83 0.50 5.86 5.28
C THR A 83 1.83 5.30 5.72
N ALA A 84 1.81 4.07 6.24
CA ALA A 84 3.00 3.40 6.72
C ALA A 84 4.00 3.12 5.58
N TRP A 85 3.51 2.85 4.37
CA TRP A 85 4.35 2.63 3.19
C TRP A 85 4.86 3.93 2.57
N ARG A 86 4.04 4.99 2.58
CA ARG A 86 4.47 6.33 2.13
C ARG A 86 5.67 6.83 2.92
N ALA A 87 5.75 6.51 4.21
CA ALA A 87 6.90 6.86 5.05
C ALA A 87 8.22 6.20 4.60
N MET A 88 8.16 5.16 3.75
CA MET A 88 9.34 4.52 3.16
C MET A 88 9.86 5.25 1.91
N LEU A 89 9.07 6.14 1.32
CA LEU A 89 9.49 6.93 0.16
C LEU A 89 10.44 8.03 0.61
N MET A 90 11.63 8.08 0.01
CA MET A 90 12.58 9.18 0.22
C MET A 90 12.04 10.48 -0.42
N GLU A 91 12.42 11.64 0.13
CA GLU A 91 12.16 12.94 -0.53
C GLU A 91 12.68 12.89 -1.98
N GLY A 92 11.78 13.11 -2.95
CA GLY A 92 12.10 13.05 -4.39
C GLY A 92 11.41 11.92 -5.17
N ALA A 93 10.72 10.99 -4.51
CA ALA A 93 9.95 9.92 -5.19
C ALA A 93 8.69 10.41 -5.95
N ASP A 94 8.42 11.74 -5.93
CA ASP A 94 7.33 12.47 -6.60
C ASP A 94 7.63 12.80 -8.08
N SER A 95 8.72 12.25 -8.64
CA SER A 95 9.13 12.49 -10.03
C SER A 95 8.32 11.66 -11.03
#